data_AF-A0A0Q5MZC9-F1
#
_entry.id   AF-A0A0Q5MZC9-F1
#
_cell.length_a   1.000
_cell.length_b   1.000
_cell.length_c   1.000
_cell.angle_alpha   90.00
_cell.angle_beta   90.00
_cell.angle_gamma   90.00
#
_symmetry.space_group_name_H-M   'P 1'
#
loop_
_entity.id
_entity.type
_entity.pdbx_description
1 polymer ?
#
loop_
_entity_poly.entity_id
_entity_poly.type
_entity_poly.pdbx_seq_one_letter_code
_entity_poly.pdbx_strand_id
1 'polypeptide(L)'
;MKKYFYLLSILSLSFHTYAQQDTAAYAAQRVKVNALLQERSAKFGQYDESLNQRTGIFGWQTKRDIKNSNEILRQVVLTDNNIFKELKVLMDYKDLQNQQKVAVADNSQARIENYMRTIKKLQDKNEELKSDLAKKNNGSLSFYIIAFLLLAMVGGFYFFTRKIKKYEKGAI
;
A
#
# COMPACT_ATOMS: atom_id res chain seq x y z
N MET A 1 27.44 -15.04 -5.96
CA MET A 1 26.94 -14.23 -4.83
C MET A 1 27.27 -12.74 -4.94
N LYS A 2 28.51 -12.32 -5.25
CA LYS A 2 28.87 -10.89 -5.35
C LYS A 2 28.03 -10.06 -6.37
N LYS A 3 27.67 -10.64 -7.53
CA LYS A 3 26.82 -9.96 -8.55
C LYS A 3 25.42 -9.58 -8.02
N TYR A 4 24.81 -10.41 -7.19
CA TYR A 4 23.49 -10.11 -6.61
C TYR A 4 23.58 -9.03 -5.53
N PHE A 5 24.73 -8.91 -4.85
CA PHE A 5 24.98 -7.86 -3.86
C PHE A 5 25.10 -6.47 -4.50
N TYR A 6 25.77 -6.37 -5.67
CA TYR A 6 25.81 -5.13 -6.45
C TYR A 6 24.44 -4.74 -7.01
N LEU A 7 23.67 -5.73 -7.49
CA LEU A 7 22.31 -5.48 -7.97
C LEU A 7 21.38 -5.00 -6.84
N LEU A 8 21.50 -5.59 -5.65
CA LEU A 8 20.76 -5.18 -4.46
C LEU A 8 21.14 -3.76 -4.02
N SER A 9 22.43 -3.40 -4.07
CA SER A 9 22.91 -2.06 -3.73
C SER A 9 22.43 -1.00 -4.71
N ILE A 10 22.41 -1.31 -6.02
CA ILE A 10 21.86 -0.40 -7.03
C ILE A 10 20.35 -0.22 -6.84
N LEU A 11 19.63 -1.30 -6.53
CA LEU A 11 18.19 -1.24 -6.30
C LEU A 11 17.84 -0.40 -5.06
N SER A 12 18.60 -0.52 -3.97
CA SER A 12 18.36 0.25 -2.74
C SER A 12 18.72 1.74 -2.87
N LEU A 13 19.71 2.11 -3.69
CA LEU A 13 19.97 3.53 -4.00
C LEU A 13 18.83 4.17 -4.80
N SER A 14 18.23 3.45 -5.75
CA SER A 14 17.11 3.96 -6.56
C SER A 14 15.87 4.30 -5.74
N PHE A 15 15.62 3.61 -4.61
CA PHE A 15 14.46 3.89 -3.76
C PHE A 15 14.58 5.21 -2.98
N HIS A 16 15.80 5.65 -2.65
CA HIS A 16 16.00 6.88 -1.87
C HIS A 16 15.74 8.15 -2.70
N THR A 17 15.97 8.11 -4.01
CA THR A 17 15.84 9.28 -4.87
C THR A 17 14.38 9.69 -5.08
N TYR A 18 13.44 8.74 -5.18
CA TYR A 18 12.02 9.05 -5.43
C TYR A 18 11.33 9.69 -4.21
N ALA A 19 11.56 9.19 -2.99
CA ALA A 19 10.95 9.74 -1.78
C ALA A 19 11.47 11.15 -1.44
N GLN A 20 12.72 11.46 -1.82
CA GLN A 20 13.34 12.74 -1.54
C GLN A 20 12.93 13.84 -2.53
N GLN A 21 12.64 13.50 -3.79
CA GLN A 21 12.27 14.46 -4.84
C GLN A 21 10.96 15.19 -4.53
N ASP A 22 9.95 14.44 -4.08
CA ASP A 22 8.63 14.94 -3.70
C ASP A 22 8.69 15.88 -2.49
N THR A 23 9.50 15.51 -1.49
CA THR A 23 9.70 16.32 -0.27
C THR A 23 10.49 17.60 -0.55
N ALA A 24 11.51 17.54 -1.42
CA ALA A 24 12.35 18.67 -1.75
C ALA A 24 11.63 19.74 -2.58
N ALA A 25 10.83 19.34 -3.57
CA ALA A 25 10.03 20.26 -4.39
C ALA A 25 8.99 21.00 -3.53
N TYR A 26 8.26 20.27 -2.68
CA TYR A 26 7.30 20.86 -1.75
C TYR A 26 7.96 21.84 -0.77
N ALA A 27 9.12 21.47 -0.21
CA ALA A 27 9.88 22.34 0.69
C ALA A 27 10.35 23.63 -0.02
N ALA A 28 10.88 23.52 -1.23
CA ALA A 28 11.30 24.67 -2.04
C ALA A 28 10.12 25.61 -2.34
N GLN A 29 8.95 25.05 -2.67
CA GLN A 29 7.73 25.84 -2.93
C GLN A 29 7.28 26.61 -1.67
N ARG A 30 7.36 26.00 -0.47
CA ARG A 30 7.05 26.71 0.77
C ARG A 30 8.01 27.85 1.09
N VAL A 31 9.31 27.64 0.86
CA VAL A 31 10.32 28.70 1.02
C VAL A 31 10.01 29.88 0.10
N LYS A 32 9.62 29.60 -1.16
CA LYS A 32 9.20 30.61 -2.13
C LYS A 32 7.96 31.38 -1.66
N VAL A 33 6.94 30.70 -1.15
CA VAL A 33 5.75 31.35 -0.59
C VAL A 33 6.11 32.25 0.59
N ASN A 34 6.95 31.78 1.52
CA ASN A 34 7.37 32.58 2.67
C ASN A 34 8.16 33.83 2.23
N ALA A 35 9.01 33.72 1.22
CA ALA A 35 9.71 34.87 0.65
C ALA A 35 8.73 35.89 0.05
N LEU A 36 7.71 35.43 -0.70
CA LEU A 36 6.68 36.31 -1.26
C LEU A 36 5.82 36.96 -0.15
N LEU A 37 5.51 36.25 0.92
CA LEU A 37 4.80 36.82 2.09
C LEU A 37 5.62 37.89 2.79
N GLN A 38 6.93 37.69 2.91
CA GLN A 38 7.84 38.67 3.50
C GLN A 38 7.97 39.91 2.61
N GLU A 39 8.07 39.72 1.29
CA GLU A 39 8.05 40.81 0.30
C GLU A 39 6.74 41.61 0.37
N ARG A 40 5.59 40.93 0.46
CA ARG A 40 4.28 41.56 0.66
C ARG A 40 4.27 42.42 1.92
N SER A 41 4.74 41.88 3.04
CA SER A 41 4.77 42.60 4.31
C SER A 41 5.62 43.87 4.22
N ALA A 42 6.78 43.80 3.56
CA ALA A 42 7.65 44.95 3.35
C ALA A 42 6.99 46.01 2.46
N LYS A 43 6.38 45.61 1.33
CA LYS A 43 5.67 46.52 0.43
C LYS A 43 4.45 47.16 1.08
N PHE A 44 3.73 46.41 1.91
CA PHE A 44 2.60 46.95 2.66
C PHE A 44 3.05 47.96 3.73
N GLY A 45 4.18 47.73 4.40
CA GLY A 45 4.80 48.72 5.27
C GLY A 45 5.17 50.02 4.53
N GLN A 46 5.78 49.89 3.35
CA GLN A 46 6.10 51.06 2.49
C GLN A 46 4.85 51.81 2.01
N TYR A 47 3.75 51.09 1.76
CA TYR A 47 2.47 51.71 1.41
C TYR A 47 1.94 52.53 2.59
N ASP A 48 1.95 51.98 3.80
CA ASP A 48 1.49 52.67 5.01
C ASP A 48 2.33 53.93 5.31
N GLU A 49 3.66 53.82 5.17
CA GLU A 49 4.57 54.97 5.26
C GLU A 49 4.26 56.03 4.18
N SER A 50 3.97 55.60 2.95
CA SER A 50 3.64 56.51 1.83
C SER A 50 2.32 57.24 2.01
N LEU A 51 1.34 56.65 2.71
CA LEU A 51 0.08 57.31 3.06
C LEU A 51 0.32 58.45 4.05
N ASN A 52 1.30 58.31 4.94
CA ASN A 52 1.62 59.31 5.94
C ASN A 52 2.54 60.44 5.40
N GLN A 53 3.15 60.26 4.22
CA GLN A 53 3.96 61.31 3.59
C GLN A 53 3.08 62.44 3.05
N ARG A 54 3.35 63.66 3.52
CA ARG A 54 2.70 64.89 3.05
C ARG A 54 3.76 65.89 2.61
N THR A 55 4.12 65.87 1.33
CA THR A 55 5.21 66.73 0.81
C THR A 55 4.72 68.07 0.23
N GLY A 56 3.43 68.35 0.28
CA GLY A 56 2.87 69.60 -0.20
C GLY A 56 3.25 70.78 0.71
N ILE A 57 3.38 71.98 0.10
CA ILE A 57 3.83 73.23 0.74
C ILE A 57 2.98 73.62 1.98
N PHE A 58 1.77 73.05 2.13
CA PHE A 58 0.86 73.30 3.25
C PHE A 58 0.55 72.04 4.09
N GLY A 59 1.37 71.00 4.01
CA GLY A 59 1.11 69.72 4.71
C GLY A 59 -0.04 68.90 4.10
N TRP A 60 -0.36 69.14 2.82
CA TRP A 60 -1.33 68.34 2.04
C TRP A 60 -0.58 67.32 1.20
N GLN A 61 -1.22 66.18 0.92
CA GLN A 61 -0.67 65.20 -0.01
C GLN A 61 -0.65 65.78 -1.43
N THR A 62 0.48 65.64 -2.11
CA THR A 62 0.58 66.04 -3.51
C THR A 62 0.08 64.92 -4.43
N LYS A 63 -0.24 65.26 -5.69
CA LYS A 63 -0.56 64.26 -6.72
C LYS A 63 0.56 63.23 -6.90
N ARG A 64 1.82 63.63 -6.69
CA ARG A 64 3.00 62.74 -6.77
C ARG A 64 2.99 61.72 -5.63
N ASP A 65 2.67 62.14 -4.41
CA ASP A 65 2.59 61.26 -3.24
C ASP A 65 1.45 60.23 -3.40
N ILE A 66 0.28 60.69 -3.88
CA ILE A 66 -0.85 59.81 -4.18
C ILE A 66 -0.50 58.80 -5.28
N LYS A 67 0.17 59.24 -6.36
CA LYS A 67 0.61 58.33 -7.43
C LYS A 67 1.60 57.27 -6.92
N ASN A 68 2.53 57.67 -6.03
CA ASN A 68 3.49 56.75 -5.44
C ASN A 68 2.82 55.69 -4.56
N SER A 69 1.93 56.11 -3.64
CA SER A 69 1.18 55.16 -2.80
C SER A 69 0.34 54.18 -3.64
N ASN A 70 -0.29 54.65 -4.72
CA ASN A 70 -1.10 53.80 -5.59
C ASN A 70 -0.24 52.79 -6.37
N GLU A 71 0.96 53.18 -6.80
CA GLU A 71 1.91 52.26 -7.42
C GLU A 71 2.39 51.19 -6.43
N ILE A 72 2.67 51.55 -5.17
CA ILE A 72 3.02 50.58 -4.13
C ILE A 72 1.85 49.61 -3.88
N LEU A 73 0.62 50.12 -3.82
CA LEU A 73 -0.58 49.28 -3.69
C LEU A 73 -0.73 48.31 -4.87
N ARG A 74 -0.48 48.76 -6.11
CA ARG A 74 -0.45 47.90 -7.30
C ARG A 74 0.58 46.78 -7.15
N GLN A 75 1.77 47.09 -6.65
CA GLN A 75 2.82 46.11 -6.41
C GLN A 75 2.44 45.09 -5.33
N VAL A 76 1.75 45.52 -4.27
CA VAL A 76 1.20 44.61 -3.25
C VAL A 76 0.20 43.63 -3.88
N VAL A 77 -0.74 44.12 -4.69
CA VAL A 77 -1.75 43.28 -5.37
C VAL A 77 -1.10 42.26 -6.32
N LEU A 78 -0.05 42.67 -7.05
CA LEU A 78 0.70 41.75 -7.92
C LEU A 78 1.44 40.67 -7.11
N THR A 79 2.05 41.04 -5.98
CA THR A 79 2.66 40.07 -5.06
C THR A 79 1.61 39.12 -4.48
N ASP A 80 0.41 39.61 -4.15
CA ASP A 80 -0.70 38.78 -3.64
C ASP A 80 -1.16 37.76 -4.68
N ASN A 81 -1.30 38.17 -5.94
CA ASN A 81 -1.61 37.24 -7.04
C ASN A 81 -0.55 36.13 -7.19
N ASN A 82 0.73 36.46 -7.04
CA ASN A 82 1.81 35.48 -7.07
C ASN A 82 1.73 34.53 -5.87
N ILE A 83 1.43 35.03 -4.67
CA ILE A 83 1.22 34.20 -3.48
C ILE A 83 0.06 33.22 -3.71
N PHE A 84 -1.08 33.69 -4.24
CA PHE A 84 -2.23 32.82 -4.53
C PHE A 84 -1.91 31.72 -5.53
N LYS A 85 -1.13 32.04 -6.57
CA LYS A 85 -0.69 31.05 -7.57
C LYS A 85 0.15 29.94 -6.92
N GLU A 86 1.13 30.31 -6.09
CA GLU A 86 2.00 29.33 -5.44
C GLU A 86 1.26 28.52 -4.35
N LEU A 87 0.33 29.14 -3.62
CA LEU A 87 -0.54 28.43 -2.67
C LEU A 87 -1.46 27.43 -3.37
N LYS A 88 -1.99 27.76 -4.55
CA LYS A 88 -2.78 26.83 -5.34
C LYS A 88 -1.98 25.59 -5.75
N VAL A 89 -0.74 25.77 -6.20
CA VAL A 89 0.17 24.66 -6.52
C VAL A 89 0.40 23.76 -5.29
N LEU A 90 0.59 24.34 -4.10
CA LEU A 90 0.72 23.58 -2.86
C LEU A 90 -0.56 22.81 -2.49
N MET A 91 -1.73 23.39 -2.75
CA MET A 91 -3.03 22.75 -2.51
C MET A 91 -3.25 21.57 -3.47
N ASP A 92 -3.05 21.79 -4.76
CA ASP A 92 -3.19 20.75 -5.80
C ASP A 92 -2.26 19.54 -5.50
N TYR A 93 -1.03 19.82 -5.05
CA TYR A 93 -0.09 18.77 -4.65
C TYR A 93 -0.59 17.96 -3.43
N LYS A 94 -1.18 18.61 -2.44
CA LYS A 94 -1.76 17.97 -1.26
C LYS A 94 -2.99 17.12 -1.63
N ASP A 95 -3.83 17.61 -2.54
CA ASP A 95 -5.01 16.89 -3.01
C ASP A 95 -4.63 15.64 -3.79
N LEU A 96 -3.60 15.72 -4.66
CA LEU A 96 -3.02 14.56 -5.36
C LEU A 96 -2.51 13.51 -4.37
N GLN A 97 -1.76 13.90 -3.33
CA GLN A 97 -1.31 12.96 -2.30
C GLN A 97 -2.49 12.32 -1.56
N ASN A 98 -3.54 13.08 -1.27
CA ASN A 98 -4.69 12.58 -0.54
C ASN A 98 -5.47 11.56 -1.41
N GLN A 99 -5.66 11.86 -2.69
CA GLN A 99 -6.27 10.93 -3.66
C GLN A 99 -5.47 9.64 -3.78
N GLN A 100 -4.13 9.71 -3.84
CA GLN A 100 -3.29 8.51 -3.87
C GLN A 100 -3.45 7.67 -2.60
N LYS A 101 -3.50 8.29 -1.41
CA LYS A 101 -3.70 7.57 -0.14
C LYS A 101 -5.05 6.86 -0.09
N VAL A 102 -6.12 7.53 -0.50
CA VAL A 102 -7.46 6.93 -0.57
C VAL A 102 -7.50 5.78 -1.57
N ALA A 103 -6.95 5.98 -2.77
CA ALA A 103 -6.90 4.94 -3.80
C ALA A 103 -6.10 3.70 -3.34
N VAL A 104 -4.99 3.89 -2.61
CA VAL A 104 -4.21 2.78 -2.04
C VAL A 104 -5.00 2.06 -0.95
N ALA A 105 -5.72 2.77 -0.09
CA ALA A 105 -6.56 2.17 0.94
C ALA A 105 -7.70 1.34 0.34
N ASP A 106 -8.42 1.87 -0.66
CA ASP A 106 -9.51 1.18 -1.34
C ASP A 106 -9.01 -0.09 -2.06
N ASN A 107 -7.89 0.02 -2.78
CA ASN A 107 -7.27 -1.14 -3.43
C ASN A 107 -6.77 -2.18 -2.41
N SER A 108 -6.26 -1.75 -1.26
CA SER A 108 -5.85 -2.65 -0.17
C SER A 108 -7.03 -3.40 0.41
N GLN A 109 -8.14 -2.71 0.69
CA GLN A 109 -9.36 -3.31 1.22
C GLN A 109 -9.94 -4.34 0.24
N ALA A 110 -10.05 -3.99 -1.04
CA ALA A 110 -10.51 -4.92 -2.08
C ALA A 110 -9.61 -6.16 -2.20
N ARG A 111 -8.28 -5.99 -2.05
CA ARG A 111 -7.34 -7.12 -2.03
C ARG A 111 -7.52 -8.00 -0.79
N ILE A 112 -7.69 -7.41 0.40
CA ILE A 112 -7.91 -8.14 1.64
C ILE A 112 -9.19 -8.97 1.56
N GLU A 113 -10.29 -8.41 1.06
CA GLU A 113 -11.54 -9.13 0.86
C GLU A 113 -11.40 -10.30 -0.14
N ASN A 114 -10.66 -10.09 -1.22
CA ASN A 114 -10.37 -11.14 -2.19
C ASN A 114 -9.53 -12.28 -1.58
N TYR A 115 -8.50 -11.95 -0.78
CA TYR A 115 -7.72 -12.96 -0.07
C TYR A 115 -8.58 -13.73 0.93
N MET A 116 -9.44 -13.04 1.69
CA MET A 116 -10.35 -13.67 2.64
C MET A 116 -11.31 -14.65 1.94
N ARG A 117 -11.89 -14.26 0.80
CA ARG A 117 -12.72 -15.16 -0.02
C ARG A 117 -11.95 -16.40 -0.49
N THR A 118 -10.71 -16.23 -0.94
CA THR A 118 -9.86 -17.35 -1.39
C THR A 118 -9.49 -18.27 -0.24
N ILE A 119 -9.11 -17.72 0.92
CA ILE A 119 -8.81 -18.51 2.12
C ILE A 119 -10.03 -19.32 2.56
N LYS A 120 -11.21 -18.72 2.57
CA LYS A 120 -12.45 -19.43 2.91
C LYS A 120 -12.74 -20.58 1.93
N LYS A 121 -12.62 -20.34 0.62
CA LYS A 121 -12.74 -21.41 -0.39
C LYS A 121 -11.75 -22.55 -0.18
N LEU A 122 -10.50 -22.23 0.20
CA LEU A 122 -9.48 -23.23 0.50
C LEU A 122 -9.79 -24.01 1.77
N GLN A 123 -10.33 -23.35 2.80
CA GLN A 123 -10.80 -23.99 4.03
C GLN A 123 -11.97 -24.95 3.74
N ASP A 124 -12.98 -24.48 3.03
CA ASP A 124 -14.14 -25.28 2.64
C ASP A 124 -13.70 -26.53 1.85
N LYS A 125 -12.76 -26.36 0.90
CA LYS A 125 -12.19 -27.49 0.13
C LYS A 125 -11.37 -28.45 1.00
N ASN A 126 -10.65 -27.94 1.99
CA ASN A 126 -9.89 -28.77 2.92
C ASN A 126 -10.82 -29.59 3.82
N GLU A 127 -11.91 -28.99 4.30
CA GLU A 127 -12.94 -29.69 5.07
C GLU A 127 -13.66 -30.76 4.24
N GLU A 128 -14.01 -30.46 2.98
CA GLU A 128 -14.57 -31.41 2.02
C GLU A 128 -13.63 -32.60 1.81
N LEU A 129 -12.35 -32.35 1.52
CA LEU A 129 -11.32 -33.39 1.36
C LEU A 129 -11.15 -34.25 2.62
N LYS A 130 -11.17 -33.64 3.80
CA LYS A 130 -11.10 -34.37 5.08
C LYS A 130 -12.33 -35.25 5.30
N SER A 131 -13.52 -34.74 5.00
CA SER A 131 -14.77 -35.51 5.04
C SER A 131 -14.70 -36.69 4.07
N ASP A 132 -14.22 -36.48 2.85
CA ASP A 132 -14.11 -37.54 1.84
C ASP A 132 -13.08 -38.60 2.22
N LEU A 133 -11.94 -38.20 2.79
CA LEU A 133 -10.96 -39.13 3.34
C LEU A 133 -11.53 -39.93 4.51
N ALA A 134 -12.27 -39.28 5.43
CA ALA A 134 -12.92 -39.96 6.54
C ALA A 134 -13.96 -40.99 6.06
N LYS A 135 -14.75 -40.64 5.03
CA LYS A 135 -15.71 -41.56 4.40
C LYS A 135 -15.00 -42.72 3.69
N LYS A 136 -13.87 -42.47 3.03
CA LYS A 136 -13.11 -43.50 2.30
C LYS A 136 -12.35 -44.46 3.22
N ASN A 137 -11.92 -44.01 4.40
CA ASN A 137 -11.10 -44.81 5.32
C ASN A 137 -11.92 -45.77 6.21
N ASN A 138 -13.22 -45.54 6.39
CA ASN A 138 -14.02 -46.25 7.40
C ASN A 138 -14.60 -47.63 7.01
N GLY A 139 -14.42 -48.12 5.78
CA GLY A 139 -15.13 -49.34 5.34
C GLY A 139 -14.34 -50.38 4.55
N SER A 140 -13.34 -49.96 3.76
CA SER A 140 -12.75 -50.85 2.74
C SER A 140 -11.55 -51.63 3.26
N LEU A 141 -10.53 -50.94 3.80
CA LEU A 141 -9.27 -51.57 4.19
C LEU A 141 -9.43 -52.62 5.30
N SER A 142 -10.20 -52.31 6.35
CA SER A 142 -10.45 -53.26 7.44
C SER A 142 -11.21 -54.50 6.98
N PHE A 143 -12.17 -54.35 6.07
CA PHE A 143 -12.92 -55.47 5.50
C PHE A 143 -12.04 -56.39 4.65
N TYR A 144 -11.18 -55.82 3.78
CA TYR A 144 -10.25 -56.61 2.97
C TYR A 144 -9.22 -57.37 3.81
N ILE A 145 -8.71 -56.75 4.89
CA ILE A 145 -7.77 -57.39 5.82
C ILE A 145 -8.44 -58.57 6.55
N ILE A 146 -9.66 -58.38 7.06
CA ILE A 146 -10.43 -59.43 7.75
C ILE A 146 -10.78 -60.58 6.79
N ALA A 147 -11.20 -60.27 5.56
CA ALA A 147 -11.51 -61.27 4.55
C ALA A 147 -10.27 -62.12 4.17
N PHE A 148 -9.11 -61.48 4.02
CA PHE A 148 -7.86 -62.19 3.72
C PHE A 148 -7.44 -63.13 4.86
N LEU A 149 -7.59 -62.69 6.11
CA LEU A 149 -7.23 -63.49 7.30
C LEU A 149 -8.12 -64.74 7.45
N LEU A 150 -9.42 -64.61 7.16
CA LEU A 150 -10.35 -65.75 7.11
C LEU A 150 -9.99 -66.74 6.00
N LEU A 151 -9.65 -66.25 4.81
CA LEU A 151 -9.25 -67.09 3.68
C LEU A 151 -7.96 -67.86 3.98
N ALA A 152 -6.99 -67.22 4.64
CA ALA A 152 -5.76 -67.85 5.08
C ALA A 152 -6.01 -68.95 6.14
N MET A 153 -6.92 -68.72 7.10
CA MET A 153 -7.31 -69.75 8.07
C MET A 153 -7.97 -70.95 7.40
N VAL A 154 -8.95 -70.72 6.52
CA VAL A 154 -9.67 -71.81 5.83
C VAL A 154 -8.72 -72.58 4.90
N GLY A 155 -7.88 -71.87 4.13
CA GLY A 155 -6.88 -72.48 3.26
C GLY A 155 -5.83 -73.28 4.04
N GLY A 156 -5.33 -72.73 5.15
CA GLY A 156 -4.39 -73.41 6.04
C GLY A 156 -4.98 -74.67 6.68
N PHE A 157 -6.22 -74.59 7.16
CA PHE A 157 -6.94 -75.74 7.73
C PHE A 157 -7.21 -76.83 6.69
N TYR A 158 -7.62 -76.46 5.48
CA TYR A 158 -7.81 -77.40 4.37
C TYR A 158 -6.49 -78.08 3.98
N PHE A 159 -5.39 -77.34 3.94
CA PHE A 159 -4.07 -77.91 3.65
C PHE A 159 -3.60 -78.89 4.73
N PHE A 160 -3.76 -78.53 6.01
CA PHE A 160 -3.38 -79.39 7.13
C PHE A 160 -4.20 -80.68 7.19
N THR A 161 -5.52 -80.60 7.03
CA THR A 161 -6.41 -81.78 7.01
C THR A 161 -6.11 -82.70 5.83
N ARG A 162 -5.75 -82.15 4.67
CA ARG A 162 -5.33 -82.93 3.50
C ARG A 162 -3.96 -83.61 3.72
N LYS A 163 -3.05 -82.97 4.45
CA LYS A 163 -1.76 -83.54 4.83
C LYS A 163 -1.95 -84.72 5.79
N ILE A 164 -2.81 -84.58 6.81
CA ILE A 164 -3.10 -85.63 7.79
C ILE A 164 -3.72 -86.86 7.12
N LYS A 165 -4.72 -86.69 6.23
CA LYS A 165 -5.31 -87.81 5.47
C LYS A 165 -4.31 -88.55 4.56
N LYS A 166 -3.23 -87.88 4.12
CA LYS A 166 -2.18 -88.50 3.31
C LYS A 166 -1.24 -89.37 4.16
N TYR A 167 -1.07 -89.05 5.45
CA TYR A 167 -0.31 -89.88 6.40
C TYR A 167 -1.09 -91.11 6.86
N GLU A 168 -2.43 -91.03 6.99
CA GLU A 168 -3.26 -92.23 7.27
C GLU A 168 -3.30 -93.24 6.12
N LYS A 169 -3.26 -92.79 4.85
CA LYS A 169 -3.26 -93.69 3.68
C LYS A 169 -1.88 -94.27 3.31
N GLY A 170 -0.81 -93.88 4.01
CA GLY A 170 0.52 -94.44 3.85
C GLY A 170 0.90 -95.46 4.94
N ALA A 171 -0.02 -95.78 5.84
CA ALA A 171 0.14 -96.74 6.92
C ALA A 171 -0.92 -97.86 6.80
N ILE A 172 -0.97 -98.50 5.63
CA ILE A 172 -1.50 -99.86 5.42
C ILE A 172 -0.57 -100.55 4.42
#